data_AF-A0A4Q2M886-F1
#
_entry.id   AF-A0A4Q2M886-F1
#
_cell.length_a   1.000
_cell.length_b   1.000
_cell.length_c   1.000
_cell.angle_alpha   90.00
_cell.angle_beta   90.00
_cell.angle_gamma   90.00
#
_symmetry.space_group_name_H-M   'P 1'
#
loop_
_entity.id
_entity.type
_entity.pdbx_description
1 polymer ?
#
loop_
_entity_poly.entity_id
_entity_poly.type
_entity_poly.pdbx_seq_one_letter_code
_entity_poly.pdbx_strand_id
1 'polypeptide(L)'
;MLLTRLLRRARSTEGESGSALLAVIAVMGVTAILLVVFGLVTVNNLGNTSAHRAGVQAQAAAEAGLADTLAKLQSASTPCSSGVYTASTPGYTAKVYVRSGTGAFSTTPSCPVTATTAIRIVSTGTAANAGVAGNDRGDTRTVTAEYPITPSASTTYAIYIHRTDSVSSHTTNIGEVKLTTSAGRNAGVYFNETTDFTCSPRMEIQGDLILSQAGAKLNAGASGCTVKGNVFSKGSVLVANQGRVEGGVWSVGASSVTSPGVVLGGVHTATAPPASVPWVDVTGDPASWTGYSRWPSGWAIDDSGECQHNEYIRDQINSFTTPTVIDARGCGYEGSGVGGFKLKNGTYTLKTNVAIIAYDIQIGDGTTFSSSSSSTDRRLHFISPDTTVSTPTKPDCRITAGGNYGIRVEANVRVNAPVAAMLYSPCRIQMGGNLNWRGSLYAAAVNFTGGTQNFFYEPMSIPGSSISGGGGGGTTGPGGIGPATSYRDGAP
;
A
#
# COMPACT_ATOMS: atom_id res chain seq x y z
N MET A 1 90.99 -68.12 31.95
CA MET A 1 90.08 -68.95 31.14
C MET A 1 89.38 -68.06 30.13
N LEU A 2 89.57 -68.38 28.84
CA LEU A 2 88.67 -68.06 27.73
C LEU A 2 88.47 -66.59 27.32
N LEU A 3 89.58 -65.87 27.20
CA LEU A 3 89.85 -65.10 25.98
C LEU A 3 90.16 -66.11 24.87
N THR A 4 89.30 -66.28 23.87
CA THR A 4 89.64 -66.61 22.45
C THR A 4 88.43 -67.11 21.66
N ARG A 5 88.34 -66.61 20.42
CA ARG A 5 87.47 -67.05 19.30
C ARG A 5 86.04 -66.55 19.32
N LEU A 6 85.82 -65.39 18.69
CA LEU A 6 84.87 -65.25 17.57
C LEU A 6 84.97 -63.89 16.85
N LEU A 7 86.19 -63.32 16.79
CA LEU A 7 86.54 -62.26 15.84
C LEU A 7 87.73 -62.72 14.99
N ARG A 8 87.48 -63.62 14.03
CA ARG A 8 88.35 -63.82 12.85
C ARG A 8 87.69 -64.75 11.81
N ARG A 9 86.91 -64.15 10.91
CA ARG A 9 86.99 -64.50 9.49
C ARG A 9 86.65 -63.26 8.67
N ALA A 10 87.72 -62.63 8.23
CA ALA A 10 87.69 -61.55 7.28
C ALA A 10 87.30 -62.06 5.89
N ARG A 11 86.62 -61.19 5.15
CA ARG A 11 86.72 -60.97 3.70
C ARG A 11 86.72 -62.20 2.79
N SER A 12 85.58 -62.41 2.13
CA SER A 12 85.56 -62.67 0.69
C SER A 12 84.71 -61.58 0.03
N THR A 13 85.40 -60.54 -0.43
CA THR A 13 84.97 -59.76 -1.60
C THR A 13 84.89 -60.73 -2.77
N GLU A 14 83.68 -61.01 -3.26
CA GLU A 14 83.33 -61.36 -4.65
C GLU A 14 81.90 -61.93 -4.66
N GLY A 15 80.93 -61.14 -5.11
CA GLY A 15 79.57 -61.60 -5.39
C GLY A 15 78.40 -60.66 -5.06
N GLU A 16 78.61 -59.49 -4.44
CA GLU A 16 77.48 -58.61 -4.05
C GLU A 16 77.04 -57.59 -5.12
N SER A 17 77.62 -57.63 -6.32
CA SER A 17 77.23 -56.74 -7.42
C SER A 17 75.81 -57.02 -7.95
N GLY A 18 75.23 -58.18 -7.65
CA GLY A 18 73.86 -58.57 -8.05
C GLY A 18 72.77 -58.29 -7.01
N SER A 19 73.05 -58.44 -5.72
CA SER A 19 72.08 -58.19 -4.63
C SER A 19 71.84 -56.69 -4.41
N ALA A 20 72.85 -55.85 -4.61
CA ALA A 20 72.70 -54.40 -4.58
C ALA A 20 71.74 -53.89 -5.67
N LEU A 21 71.78 -54.48 -6.87
CA LEU A 21 70.90 -54.11 -7.98
C LEU A 21 69.43 -54.48 -7.69
N LEU A 22 69.19 -55.67 -7.11
CA LEU A 22 67.85 -56.12 -6.73
C LEU A 22 67.25 -55.26 -5.60
N ALA A 23 68.06 -54.86 -4.62
CA ALA A 23 67.63 -53.96 -3.56
C ALA A 23 67.25 -52.57 -4.12
N VAL A 24 68.03 -52.03 -5.06
CA VAL A 24 67.73 -50.76 -5.71
C VAL A 24 66.46 -50.84 -6.56
N ILE A 25 66.26 -51.89 -7.34
CA ILE A 25 65.04 -52.08 -8.15
C ILE A 25 63.80 -52.23 -7.25
N ALA A 26 63.90 -52.96 -6.13
CA ALA A 26 62.80 -53.10 -5.17
C ALA A 26 62.44 -51.75 -4.53
N VAL A 27 63.45 -50.97 -4.11
CA VAL A 27 63.22 -49.62 -3.56
C VAL A 27 62.65 -48.68 -4.62
N MET A 28 63.18 -48.69 -5.85
CA MET A 28 62.63 -47.91 -6.96
C MET A 28 61.18 -48.29 -7.27
N GLY A 29 60.84 -49.59 -7.26
CA GLY A 29 59.47 -50.07 -7.46
C GLY A 29 58.51 -49.59 -6.36
N VAL A 30 58.91 -49.68 -5.09
CA VAL A 30 58.10 -49.17 -3.97
C VAL A 30 57.94 -47.65 -4.05
N THR A 31 59.01 -46.91 -4.35
CA THR A 31 58.92 -45.45 -4.51
C THR A 31 58.02 -45.06 -5.68
N ALA A 32 58.05 -45.78 -6.80
CA ALA A 32 57.16 -45.52 -7.95
C ALA A 32 55.69 -45.74 -7.59
N ILE A 33 55.36 -46.82 -6.87
CA ILE A 33 54.00 -47.07 -6.39
C ILE A 33 53.55 -45.96 -5.43
N LEU A 34 54.40 -45.57 -4.48
CA LEU A 34 54.09 -44.48 -3.55
C LEU A 34 53.84 -43.16 -4.28
N LEU A 35 54.66 -42.82 -5.29
CA LEU A 35 54.46 -41.62 -6.10
C LEU A 35 53.11 -41.62 -6.83
N VAL A 36 52.70 -42.77 -7.38
CA VAL A 36 51.38 -42.91 -8.01
C VAL A 36 50.25 -42.72 -6.99
N VAL A 37 50.36 -43.35 -5.82
CA VAL A 37 49.35 -43.22 -4.74
C VAL A 37 49.25 -41.76 -4.26
N PHE A 38 50.38 -41.08 -4.03
CA PHE A 38 50.38 -39.67 -3.65
C PHE A 38 49.79 -38.77 -4.76
N GLY A 39 50.07 -39.07 -6.02
CA GLY A 39 49.44 -38.40 -7.16
C GLY A 39 47.92 -38.53 -7.14
N LEU A 40 47.40 -39.75 -6.96
CA LEU A 40 45.96 -40.01 -6.91
C LEU A 40 45.28 -39.33 -5.70
N VAL A 41 45.89 -39.38 -4.52
CA VAL A 41 45.37 -38.70 -3.31
C VAL A 41 45.33 -37.19 -3.52
N THR A 42 46.36 -36.61 -4.14
CA THR A 42 46.43 -35.17 -4.41
C THR A 42 45.33 -34.74 -5.39
N VAL A 43 45.14 -35.50 -6.47
CA VAL A 43 44.08 -35.21 -7.46
C VAL A 43 42.68 -35.32 -6.85
N ASN A 44 42.43 -36.34 -6.01
CA ASN A 44 41.17 -36.50 -5.31
C ASN A 44 40.91 -35.36 -4.31
N ASN A 45 41.92 -34.98 -3.52
CA ASN A 45 41.81 -33.87 -2.58
C ASN A 45 41.57 -32.52 -3.28
N LEU A 46 42.24 -32.28 -4.41
CA LEU A 46 41.99 -31.11 -5.26
C LEU A 46 40.57 -31.12 -5.84
N GLY A 47 40.09 -32.28 -6.30
CA GLY A 47 38.72 -32.47 -6.76
C GLY A 47 37.68 -32.14 -5.67
N ASN A 48 37.83 -32.68 -4.47
CA ASN A 48 36.89 -32.40 -3.37
C ASN A 48 36.95 -30.94 -2.88
N THR A 49 38.14 -30.37 -2.76
CA THR A 49 38.31 -28.98 -2.31
C THR A 49 37.73 -28.00 -3.34
N SER A 50 37.97 -28.24 -4.63
CA SER A 50 37.42 -27.42 -5.71
C SER A 50 35.90 -27.55 -5.82
N ALA A 51 35.35 -28.76 -5.69
CA ALA A 51 33.91 -28.99 -5.66
C ALA A 51 33.23 -28.32 -4.45
N HIS A 52 33.87 -28.31 -3.27
CA HIS A 52 33.34 -27.56 -2.12
C HIS A 52 33.34 -26.05 -2.34
N ARG A 53 34.44 -25.50 -2.89
CA ARG A 53 34.50 -24.08 -3.26
C ARG A 53 33.42 -23.74 -4.29
N ALA A 54 33.27 -24.56 -5.33
CA ALA A 54 32.22 -24.41 -6.34
C ALA A 54 30.84 -24.43 -5.67
N GLY A 55 30.61 -25.37 -4.75
CA GLY A 55 29.35 -25.49 -4.02
C GLY A 55 28.96 -24.25 -3.24
N VAL A 56 29.91 -23.62 -2.53
CA VAL A 56 29.67 -22.38 -1.79
C VAL A 56 29.36 -21.22 -2.76
N GLN A 57 30.08 -21.14 -3.89
CA GLN A 57 29.83 -20.12 -4.91
C GLN A 57 28.46 -20.28 -5.56
N ALA A 58 28.09 -21.51 -5.92
CA ALA A 58 26.79 -21.82 -6.51
C ALA A 58 25.64 -21.55 -5.53
N GLN A 59 25.81 -21.87 -4.24
CA GLN A 59 24.82 -21.54 -3.20
C GLN A 59 24.63 -20.01 -3.07
N ALA A 60 25.74 -19.27 -2.93
CA ALA A 60 25.69 -17.81 -2.83
C ALA A 60 25.06 -17.17 -4.07
N ALA A 61 25.33 -17.72 -5.26
CA ALA A 61 24.71 -17.28 -6.50
C ALA A 61 23.20 -17.58 -6.54
N ALA A 62 22.77 -18.74 -6.03
CA ALA A 62 21.36 -19.10 -5.94
C ALA A 62 20.60 -18.15 -5.00
N GLU A 63 21.17 -17.86 -3.83
CA GLU A 63 20.64 -16.90 -2.85
C GLU A 63 20.57 -15.47 -3.41
N ALA A 64 21.61 -15.03 -4.11
CA ALA A 64 21.60 -13.74 -4.80
C ALA A 64 20.51 -13.67 -5.86
N GLY A 65 20.31 -14.75 -6.64
CA GLY A 65 19.24 -14.83 -7.63
C GLY A 65 17.85 -14.75 -7.03
N LEU A 66 17.67 -15.34 -5.84
CA LEU A 66 16.43 -15.28 -5.08
C LEU A 66 16.13 -13.86 -4.57
N ALA A 67 17.13 -13.17 -4.02
CA ALA A 67 17.01 -11.78 -3.57
C ALA A 67 16.78 -10.80 -4.73
N ASP A 68 17.52 -10.93 -5.84
CA ASP A 68 17.37 -10.07 -7.02
C ASP A 68 16.01 -10.28 -7.70
N THR A 69 15.54 -11.53 -7.81
CA THR A 69 14.21 -11.83 -8.34
C THR A 69 13.11 -11.22 -7.47
N LEU A 70 13.22 -11.35 -6.14
CA LEU A 70 12.27 -10.74 -5.21
C LEU A 70 12.25 -9.22 -5.36
N ALA A 71 13.41 -8.57 -5.41
CA ALA A 71 13.52 -7.12 -5.58
C ALA A 71 12.89 -6.65 -6.90
N LYS A 72 13.15 -7.36 -8.00
CA LYS A 72 12.55 -7.07 -9.32
C LYS A 72 11.04 -7.24 -9.31
N LEU A 73 10.52 -8.31 -8.71
CA LEU A 73 9.08 -8.52 -8.55
C LEU A 73 8.41 -7.44 -7.68
N GLN A 74 9.11 -6.89 -6.69
CA GLN A 74 8.61 -5.80 -5.84
C GLN A 74 8.72 -4.42 -6.52
N SER A 75 9.56 -4.27 -7.54
CA SER A 75 9.77 -3.00 -8.26
C SER A 75 8.69 -2.76 -9.32
N ALA A 76 8.04 -1.58 -9.30
CA ALA A 76 7.09 -1.17 -10.34
C ALA A 76 7.76 -0.87 -11.70
N SER A 77 9.09 -0.72 -11.74
CA SER A 77 9.87 -0.35 -12.92
C SER A 77 10.26 -1.54 -13.81
N THR A 78 10.13 -2.77 -13.32
CA THR A 78 10.59 -3.98 -14.03
C THR A 78 9.46 -5.00 -14.15
N PRO A 79 8.54 -4.84 -15.12
CA PRO A 79 7.41 -5.75 -15.26
C PRO A 79 7.91 -7.18 -15.49
N CYS A 80 7.40 -8.11 -14.70
CA CYS A 80 7.63 -9.53 -14.95
C CYS A 80 7.03 -9.91 -16.31
N SER A 81 7.84 -10.48 -17.20
CA SER A 81 7.42 -10.88 -18.55
C SER A 81 7.22 -12.39 -18.71
N SER A 82 8.14 -13.20 -18.17
CA SER A 82 8.15 -14.67 -18.34
C SER A 82 8.17 -15.47 -17.04
N GLY A 83 8.33 -14.80 -15.89
CA GLY A 83 8.59 -15.47 -14.61
C GLY A 83 9.98 -16.11 -14.53
N VAL A 84 10.89 -15.79 -15.45
CA VAL A 84 12.27 -16.30 -15.47
C VAL A 84 13.25 -15.13 -15.43
N TYR A 85 14.19 -15.19 -14.49
CA TYR A 85 15.22 -14.19 -14.26
C TYR A 85 16.59 -14.85 -14.34
N THR A 86 17.51 -14.22 -15.04
CA THR A 86 18.87 -14.74 -15.19
C THR A 86 19.89 -13.63 -15.00
N ALA A 87 21.05 -14.00 -14.47
CA ALA A 87 22.24 -13.16 -14.48
C ALA A 87 23.48 -14.03 -14.66
N SER A 88 24.56 -13.43 -15.16
CA SER A 88 25.86 -14.08 -15.34
C SER A 88 26.85 -13.76 -14.21
N THR A 89 26.57 -12.75 -13.37
CA THR A 89 27.47 -12.34 -12.28
C THR A 89 26.67 -11.78 -11.09
N PRO A 90 26.45 -12.58 -10.03
CA PRO A 90 26.69 -14.02 -9.95
C PRO A 90 25.83 -14.81 -10.95
N GLY A 91 26.29 -15.98 -11.38
CA GLY A 91 25.59 -16.82 -12.34
C GLY A 91 24.36 -17.48 -11.71
N TYR A 92 23.15 -17.10 -12.13
CA TYR A 92 21.93 -17.73 -11.62
C TYR A 92 20.81 -17.78 -12.67
N THR A 93 19.89 -18.72 -12.47
CA THR A 93 18.58 -18.79 -13.14
C THR A 93 17.48 -18.99 -12.10
N ALA A 94 16.64 -17.97 -11.92
CA ALA A 94 15.51 -18.00 -11.01
C ALA A 94 14.19 -18.08 -11.76
N LYS A 95 13.32 -18.99 -11.31
CA LYS A 95 11.99 -19.25 -11.87
C LYS A 95 10.92 -18.99 -10.82
N VAL A 96 9.91 -18.24 -11.20
CA VAL A 96 8.77 -17.85 -10.35
C VAL A 96 7.59 -18.74 -10.69
N TYR A 97 7.07 -19.44 -9.70
CA TYR A 97 5.85 -20.22 -9.78
C TYR A 97 4.78 -19.57 -8.91
N VAL A 98 3.55 -19.53 -9.39
CA VAL A 98 2.46 -18.81 -8.72
C VAL A 98 1.42 -19.79 -8.20
N ARG A 99 0.76 -19.45 -7.09
CA ARG A 99 -0.38 -20.18 -6.56
C ARG A 99 -1.57 -19.24 -6.40
N SER A 100 -2.75 -19.68 -6.82
CA SER A 100 -4.02 -19.01 -6.53
C SER A 100 -4.80 -19.80 -5.46
N GLY A 101 -5.21 -19.13 -4.39
CA GLY A 101 -5.90 -19.76 -3.26
C GLY A 101 -5.04 -20.79 -2.49
N THR A 102 -5.67 -21.88 -2.07
CA THR A 102 -5.04 -22.99 -1.33
C THR A 102 -4.50 -24.11 -2.22
N GLY A 103 -4.48 -23.92 -3.54
CA GLY A 103 -4.14 -24.95 -4.52
C GLY A 103 -2.64 -25.32 -4.59
N ALA A 104 -2.26 -26.05 -5.63
CA ALA A 104 -0.85 -26.28 -5.94
C ALA A 104 -0.23 -25.04 -6.62
N PHE A 105 1.10 -24.92 -6.55
CA PHE A 105 1.82 -23.95 -7.39
C PHE A 105 1.74 -24.37 -8.87
N SER A 106 1.83 -23.39 -9.77
CA SER A 106 1.89 -23.62 -11.20
C SER A 106 3.04 -24.57 -11.56
N THR A 107 2.87 -25.34 -12.63
CA THR A 107 3.91 -26.23 -13.17
C THR A 107 4.86 -25.51 -14.11
N THR A 108 4.42 -24.40 -14.69
CA THR A 108 5.23 -23.53 -15.55
C THR A 108 5.57 -22.23 -14.83
N PRO A 109 6.79 -21.69 -15.06
CA PRO A 109 7.14 -20.36 -14.56
C PRO A 109 6.21 -19.32 -15.16
N SER A 110 5.69 -18.43 -14.32
CA SER A 110 4.80 -17.35 -14.74
C SER A 110 4.88 -16.18 -13.79
N CYS A 111 4.42 -15.03 -14.28
CA CYS A 111 4.38 -13.82 -13.49
C CYS A 111 3.19 -13.81 -12.54
N PRO A 112 3.34 -13.20 -11.34
CA PRO A 112 2.21 -12.99 -10.45
C PRO A 112 1.10 -12.24 -11.19
N VAL A 113 -0.03 -12.90 -11.34
CA VAL A 113 -1.28 -12.27 -11.79
C VAL A 113 -2.07 -11.82 -10.57
N THR A 114 -3.07 -10.99 -10.78
CA THR A 114 -3.82 -10.36 -9.70
C THR A 114 -4.48 -11.40 -8.75
N ALA A 115 -4.80 -12.62 -9.23
CA ALA A 115 -5.31 -13.74 -8.42
C ALA A 115 -4.24 -14.56 -7.67
N THR A 116 -2.98 -14.14 -7.64
CA THR A 116 -1.88 -14.85 -6.99
C THR A 116 -1.93 -14.60 -5.47
N THR A 117 -1.88 -15.68 -4.70
CA THR A 117 -1.87 -15.68 -3.22
C THR A 117 -0.49 -15.93 -2.64
N ALA A 118 0.35 -16.66 -3.36
CA ALA A 118 1.71 -16.96 -2.97
C ALA A 118 2.56 -17.17 -4.22
N ILE A 119 3.85 -16.86 -4.09
CA ILE A 119 4.85 -17.15 -5.11
C ILE A 119 5.89 -18.11 -4.53
N ARG A 120 6.43 -18.96 -5.38
CA ARG A 120 7.58 -19.81 -5.10
C ARG A 120 8.67 -19.44 -6.07
N ILE A 121 9.81 -19.02 -5.55
CA ILE A 121 11.01 -18.72 -6.34
C ILE A 121 11.94 -19.92 -6.22
N VAL A 122 12.25 -20.55 -7.34
CA VAL A 122 13.26 -21.61 -7.44
C VAL A 122 14.45 -21.02 -8.17
N SER A 123 15.57 -20.82 -7.46
CA SER A 123 16.79 -20.21 -7.97
C SER A 123 17.90 -21.24 -8.05
N THR A 124 18.43 -21.47 -9.25
CA THR A 124 19.59 -22.32 -9.47
C THR A 124 20.81 -21.44 -9.72
N GLY A 125 21.77 -21.46 -8.81
CA GLY A 125 23.05 -20.77 -8.94
C GLY A 125 24.10 -21.67 -9.58
N THR A 126 25.01 -21.05 -10.33
CA THR A 126 26.15 -21.71 -10.97
C THR A 126 27.45 -21.13 -10.41
N ALA A 127 28.41 -22.01 -10.12
CA ALA A 127 29.73 -21.61 -9.65
C ALA A 127 30.48 -20.86 -10.75
N ALA A 128 31.12 -19.73 -10.40
CA ALA A 128 32.00 -19.03 -11.34
C ALA A 128 33.26 -19.85 -11.67
N ASN A 129 33.72 -20.66 -10.70
CA ASN A 129 34.80 -21.62 -10.88
C ASN A 129 34.29 -23.03 -10.63
N ALA A 130 34.18 -23.82 -11.71
CA ALA A 130 33.80 -25.22 -11.64
C ALA A 130 34.80 -26.07 -10.85
N GLY A 131 34.32 -27.20 -10.33
CA GLY A 131 35.14 -28.26 -9.76
C GLY A 131 36.12 -28.84 -10.79
N VAL A 132 37.30 -29.24 -10.34
CA VAL A 132 38.34 -29.80 -11.19
C VAL A 132 38.44 -31.31 -10.99
N ALA A 133 39.28 -31.97 -11.80
CA ALA A 133 39.52 -33.41 -11.73
C ALA A 133 38.24 -34.28 -11.91
N GLY A 134 37.27 -33.78 -12.69
CA GLY A 134 36.02 -34.48 -13.01
C GLY A 134 34.98 -34.50 -11.88
N ASN A 135 35.17 -33.71 -10.82
CA ASN A 135 34.21 -33.59 -9.72
C ASN A 135 33.36 -32.32 -9.86
N ASP A 136 32.20 -32.45 -10.51
CA ASP A 136 31.24 -31.38 -10.81
C ASP A 136 30.13 -31.22 -9.75
N ARG A 137 30.16 -32.02 -8.68
CA ARG A 137 29.10 -32.12 -7.64
C ARG A 137 28.77 -30.80 -6.91
N GLY A 138 29.57 -29.76 -7.10
CA GLY A 138 29.38 -28.44 -6.50
C GLY A 138 29.09 -27.32 -7.51
N ASP A 139 29.07 -27.61 -8.81
CA ASP A 139 29.01 -26.55 -9.82
C ASP A 139 27.65 -25.87 -9.89
N THR A 140 26.61 -26.53 -9.39
CA THR A 140 25.25 -26.01 -9.30
C THR A 140 24.65 -26.24 -7.93
N ARG A 141 23.81 -25.29 -7.50
CA ARG A 141 22.97 -25.41 -6.29
C ARG A 141 21.62 -24.79 -6.56
N THR A 142 20.57 -25.40 -6.02
CA THR A 142 19.20 -24.90 -6.17
C THR A 142 18.62 -24.57 -4.81
N VAL A 143 18.10 -23.36 -4.68
CA VAL A 143 17.42 -22.85 -3.48
C VAL A 143 15.98 -22.55 -3.84
N THR A 144 15.06 -22.92 -2.96
CA THR A 144 13.64 -22.59 -3.10
C THR A 144 13.15 -21.79 -1.90
N ALA A 145 12.46 -20.67 -2.16
CA ALA A 145 11.68 -19.98 -1.12
C ALA A 145 10.25 -19.71 -1.55
N GLU A 146 9.33 -19.77 -0.59
CA GLU A 146 7.92 -19.45 -0.78
C GLU A 146 7.57 -18.17 -0.04
N TYR A 147 6.91 -17.25 -0.74
CA TYR A 147 6.49 -15.97 -0.21
C TYR A 147 4.96 -15.82 -0.34
N PRO A 148 4.25 -15.51 0.76
CA PRO A 148 2.86 -15.11 0.67
C PRO A 148 2.78 -13.73 0.02
N ILE A 149 1.77 -13.49 -0.80
CA ILE A 149 1.41 -12.13 -1.21
C ILE A 149 0.52 -11.58 -0.10
N THR A 150 1.06 -10.67 0.70
CA THR A 150 0.33 -9.97 1.75
C THR A 150 -0.04 -8.59 1.25
N PRO A 151 -1.32 -8.23 1.19
CA PRO A 151 -1.69 -6.95 0.64
C PRO A 151 -1.24 -5.82 1.57
N SER A 152 -0.56 -4.83 1.01
CA SER A 152 -0.32 -3.54 1.68
C SER A 152 -1.47 -2.62 1.31
N ALA A 153 -2.36 -2.34 2.25
CA ALA A 153 -3.39 -1.32 2.10
C ALA A 153 -2.74 0.05 1.86
N SER A 154 -3.29 0.85 0.92
CA SER A 154 -2.94 2.26 0.83
C SER A 154 -3.11 2.93 2.20
N THR A 155 -2.12 3.68 2.65
CA THR A 155 -2.22 4.51 3.87
C THR A 155 -2.85 5.87 3.61
N THR A 156 -3.16 6.17 2.35
CA THR A 156 -3.66 7.46 1.90
C THR A 156 -5.06 7.31 1.32
N TYR A 157 -6.01 8.07 1.87
CA TYR A 157 -7.41 8.03 1.46
C TYR A 157 -7.89 9.44 1.12
N ALA A 158 -8.78 9.50 0.13
CA ALA A 158 -9.44 10.72 -0.30
C ALA A 158 -10.65 11.06 0.56
N ILE A 159 -11.34 10.02 1.03
CA ILE A 159 -12.52 10.11 1.88
C ILE A 159 -12.30 9.21 3.10
N TYR A 160 -12.38 9.80 4.28
CA TYR A 160 -12.41 9.10 5.56
C TYR A 160 -13.80 9.23 6.16
N ILE A 161 -14.40 8.09 6.50
CA ILE A 161 -15.72 8.00 7.11
C ILE A 161 -15.58 7.22 8.41
N HIS A 162 -15.91 7.83 9.55
CA HIS A 162 -15.80 7.23 10.86
C HIS A 162 -17.13 7.23 11.60
N ARG A 163 -17.69 6.04 11.83
CA ARG A 163 -18.88 5.89 12.67
C ARG A 163 -18.59 4.97 13.84
N THR A 164 -18.82 5.47 15.04
CA THR A 164 -18.61 4.69 16.27
C THR A 164 -19.90 4.48 17.07
N ASP A 165 -21.02 5.08 16.66
CA ASP A 165 -22.28 5.04 17.37
C ASP A 165 -23.40 4.30 16.61
N SER A 166 -24.25 3.64 17.40
CA SER A 166 -25.44 2.91 16.94
C SER A 166 -26.62 3.84 16.60
N VAL A 167 -26.41 5.16 16.59
CA VAL A 167 -27.49 6.14 16.41
C VAL A 167 -27.93 6.13 14.96
N SER A 168 -29.17 5.71 14.74
CA SER A 168 -29.84 5.45 13.46
C SER A 168 -30.08 6.68 12.58
N SER A 169 -29.68 7.89 13.01
CA SER A 169 -29.94 9.13 12.28
C SER A 169 -28.84 9.54 11.30
N HIS A 170 -27.68 8.88 11.29
CA HIS A 170 -26.60 9.13 10.32
C HIS A 170 -26.57 8.00 9.28
N THR A 171 -27.20 8.20 8.12
CA THR A 171 -27.11 7.27 7.00
C THR A 171 -26.00 7.74 6.08
N THR A 172 -24.97 6.92 5.91
CA THR A 172 -23.98 7.14 4.86
C THR A 172 -24.53 6.60 3.54
N ASN A 173 -24.58 7.47 2.52
CA ASN A 173 -24.93 7.09 1.17
C ASN A 173 -23.85 7.65 0.26
N ILE A 174 -23.05 6.76 -0.34
CA ILE A 174 -22.13 7.15 -1.39
C ILE A 174 -22.85 6.88 -2.72
N GLY A 175 -23.49 7.92 -3.25
CA GLY A 175 -24.21 7.96 -4.52
C GLY A 175 -23.32 7.73 -5.75
N GLU A 176 -23.68 8.30 -6.90
CA GLU A 176 -22.94 8.16 -8.17
C GLU A 176 -21.62 8.97 -8.19
N VAL A 177 -20.65 8.55 -7.37
CA VAL A 177 -19.37 9.23 -7.20
C VAL A 177 -18.31 8.63 -8.11
N LYS A 178 -17.64 9.49 -8.87
CA LYS A 178 -16.42 9.18 -9.60
C LYS A 178 -15.22 9.79 -8.88
N LEU A 179 -14.51 8.96 -8.10
CA LEU A 179 -13.26 9.31 -7.44
C LEU A 179 -12.11 9.17 -8.43
N THR A 180 -11.63 10.29 -8.93
CA THR A 180 -10.47 10.41 -9.82
C THR A 180 -9.23 10.86 -9.06
N THR A 181 -8.07 10.41 -9.52
CA THR A 181 -6.78 10.80 -8.96
C THR A 181 -6.32 12.12 -9.61
N SER A 182 -5.79 13.06 -8.83
CA SER A 182 -4.91 14.09 -9.38
C SER A 182 -3.48 13.53 -9.43
N ALA A 183 -2.74 13.80 -10.51
CA ALA A 183 -1.30 13.53 -10.59
C ALA A 183 -0.83 12.09 -10.24
N GLY A 184 -1.61 11.05 -10.57
CA GLY A 184 -1.20 9.64 -10.38
C GLY A 184 -1.23 9.13 -8.94
N ARG A 185 -1.93 9.83 -8.03
CA ARG A 185 -2.04 9.45 -6.61
C ARG A 185 -3.32 8.68 -6.33
N ASN A 186 -3.24 7.48 -5.76
CA ASN A 186 -4.42 6.66 -5.48
C ASN A 186 -5.42 7.32 -4.50
N ALA A 187 -6.66 7.51 -4.96
CA ALA A 187 -7.76 8.08 -4.20
C ALA A 187 -8.59 6.94 -3.57
N GLY A 188 -8.16 6.48 -2.40
CA GLY A 188 -8.88 5.43 -1.67
C GLY A 188 -10.04 5.96 -0.83
N VAL A 189 -10.90 5.06 -0.36
CA VAL A 189 -11.97 5.34 0.61
C VAL A 189 -11.72 4.49 1.86
N TYR A 190 -11.63 5.17 3.00
CA TYR A 190 -11.59 4.52 4.31
C TYR A 190 -12.95 4.64 4.98
N PHE A 191 -13.52 3.51 5.36
CA PHE A 191 -14.86 3.41 5.90
C PHE A 191 -14.84 2.56 7.17
N ASN A 192 -15.03 3.25 8.29
CA ASN A 192 -15.00 2.68 9.62
C ASN A 192 -16.40 2.73 10.22
N GLU A 193 -17.35 2.04 9.58
CA GLU A 193 -18.69 1.82 10.10
C GLU A 193 -18.98 0.32 10.25
N THR A 194 -19.96 -0.01 11.10
CA THR A 194 -20.40 -1.40 11.33
C THR A 194 -21.41 -1.90 10.30
N THR A 195 -21.98 -1.00 9.50
CA THR A 195 -22.94 -1.35 8.44
C THR A 195 -22.22 -1.64 7.13
N ASP A 196 -22.70 -2.62 6.37
CA ASP A 196 -22.08 -2.97 5.09
C ASP A 196 -22.07 -1.78 4.12
N PHE A 197 -20.91 -1.54 3.53
CA PHE A 197 -20.79 -0.59 2.43
C PHE A 197 -21.59 -1.11 1.23
N THR A 198 -22.57 -0.35 0.77
CA THR A 198 -23.35 -0.70 -0.41
C THR A 198 -22.98 0.22 -1.55
N CYS A 199 -22.55 -0.34 -2.66
CA CYS A 199 -22.14 0.46 -3.80
C CYS A 199 -23.34 0.94 -4.61
N SER A 200 -23.34 2.24 -4.94
CA SER A 200 -24.36 2.83 -5.80
C SER A 200 -24.06 2.59 -7.29
N PRO A 201 -25.09 2.65 -8.17
CA PRO A 201 -24.93 2.64 -9.61
C PRO A 201 -23.87 3.64 -10.09
N ARG A 202 -23.04 3.24 -11.07
CA ARG A 202 -22.02 4.08 -11.72
C ARG A 202 -20.93 4.64 -10.81
N MET A 203 -20.84 4.19 -9.57
CA MET A 203 -19.77 4.58 -8.67
C MET A 203 -18.43 4.02 -9.16
N GLU A 204 -17.39 4.86 -9.17
CA GLU A 204 -16.03 4.48 -9.55
C GLU A 204 -15.04 4.95 -8.48
N ILE A 205 -14.35 4.01 -7.83
CA ILE A 205 -13.25 4.27 -6.89
C ILE A 205 -11.94 3.93 -7.58
N GLN A 206 -11.05 4.90 -7.79
CA GLN A 206 -9.74 4.63 -8.40
C GLN A 206 -8.74 3.96 -7.44
N GLY A 207 -8.81 4.25 -6.14
CA GLY A 207 -7.94 3.65 -5.13
C GLY A 207 -8.55 2.43 -4.44
N ASP A 208 -7.97 2.09 -3.29
CA ASP A 208 -8.45 1.01 -2.44
C ASP A 208 -9.72 1.39 -1.68
N LEU A 209 -10.58 0.42 -1.42
CA LEU A 209 -11.73 0.53 -0.51
C LEU A 209 -11.43 -0.26 0.77
N ILE A 210 -11.46 0.40 1.92
CA ILE A 210 -11.14 -0.22 3.21
C ILE A 210 -12.32 -0.12 4.16
N LEU A 211 -12.76 -1.29 4.63
CA LEU A 211 -13.91 -1.48 5.50
C LEU A 211 -13.42 -2.10 6.81
N SER A 212 -13.06 -1.26 7.78
CA SER A 212 -12.41 -1.75 9.01
C SER A 212 -13.35 -2.46 9.98
N GLN A 213 -14.67 -2.27 9.83
CA GLN A 213 -15.66 -2.84 10.74
C GLN A 213 -16.80 -3.60 10.06
N ALA A 214 -17.01 -3.45 8.75
CA ALA A 214 -18.14 -4.02 8.03
C ALA A 214 -17.74 -4.80 6.77
N GLY A 215 -18.76 -5.38 6.11
CA GLY A 215 -18.66 -6.00 4.80
C GLY A 215 -18.90 -5.02 3.64
N ALA A 216 -18.85 -5.53 2.41
CA ALA A 216 -19.20 -4.78 1.21
C ALA A 216 -20.23 -5.51 0.36
N LYS A 217 -21.16 -4.75 -0.22
CA LYS A 217 -22.10 -5.19 -1.25
C LYS A 217 -21.87 -4.35 -2.51
N LEU A 218 -20.98 -4.84 -3.37
CA LEU A 218 -20.74 -4.27 -4.68
C LEU A 218 -21.78 -4.85 -5.65
N ASN A 219 -23.03 -4.42 -5.46
CA ASN A 219 -24.21 -4.90 -6.16
C ASN A 219 -25.06 -3.70 -6.59
N ALA A 220 -24.68 -3.07 -7.69
CA ALA A 220 -25.23 -1.79 -8.13
C ALA A 220 -26.19 -1.92 -9.34
N GLY A 221 -26.76 -3.12 -9.56
CA GLY A 221 -27.69 -3.37 -10.66
C GLY A 221 -27.06 -3.22 -12.04
N ALA A 222 -27.85 -2.85 -13.05
CA ALA A 222 -27.42 -2.87 -14.44
C ALA A 222 -26.36 -1.82 -14.83
N SER A 223 -26.08 -0.84 -13.98
CA SER A 223 -25.09 0.22 -14.26
C SER A 223 -23.72 -0.04 -13.61
N GLY A 224 -23.60 -1.13 -12.85
CA GLY A 224 -22.34 -1.57 -12.24
C GLY A 224 -21.76 -0.59 -11.22
N CYS A 225 -20.68 -1.05 -10.58
CA CYS A 225 -19.87 -0.26 -9.65
C CYS A 225 -18.43 -0.77 -9.78
N THR A 226 -17.47 0.13 -9.88
CA THR A 226 -16.07 -0.23 -10.12
C THR A 226 -15.16 0.25 -8.99
N VAL A 227 -14.41 -0.68 -8.40
CA VAL A 227 -13.26 -0.36 -7.54
C VAL A 227 -11.99 -0.79 -8.29
N LYS A 228 -11.13 0.16 -8.65
CA LYS A 228 -9.90 -0.14 -9.39
C LYS A 228 -8.77 -0.63 -8.49
N GLY A 229 -8.75 -0.17 -7.24
CA GLY A 229 -7.85 -0.71 -6.23
C GLY A 229 -8.34 -2.03 -5.64
N ASN A 230 -7.79 -2.37 -4.48
CA ASN A 230 -8.17 -3.54 -3.70
C ASN A 230 -9.35 -3.20 -2.77
N VAL A 231 -10.12 -4.22 -2.41
CA VAL A 231 -11.16 -4.13 -1.37
C VAL A 231 -10.67 -4.88 -0.15
N PHE A 232 -10.57 -4.20 0.98
CA PHE A 232 -10.23 -4.78 2.27
C PHE A 232 -11.44 -4.72 3.19
N SER A 233 -11.80 -5.84 3.80
CA SER A 233 -13.04 -5.95 4.56
C SER A 233 -12.89 -6.80 5.81
N LYS A 234 -13.39 -6.30 6.95
CA LYS A 234 -13.60 -7.14 8.14
C LYS A 234 -14.80 -8.07 7.95
N GLY A 235 -15.87 -7.57 7.34
CA GLY A 235 -17.08 -8.34 7.06
C GLY A 235 -17.02 -9.09 5.74
N SER A 236 -18.16 -9.67 5.38
CA SER A 236 -18.34 -10.43 4.14
C SER A 236 -18.38 -9.51 2.92
N VAL A 237 -17.88 -9.96 1.75
CA VAL A 237 -17.93 -9.16 0.51
C VAL A 237 -18.73 -9.87 -0.57
N LEU A 238 -19.78 -9.22 -1.07
CA LEU A 238 -20.56 -9.65 -2.22
C LEU A 238 -20.19 -8.78 -3.43
N VAL A 239 -19.76 -9.42 -4.52
CA VAL A 239 -19.58 -8.77 -5.83
C VAL A 239 -20.57 -9.38 -6.81
N ALA A 240 -21.58 -8.60 -7.20
CA ALA A 240 -22.73 -9.07 -7.97
C ALA A 240 -23.23 -7.99 -8.93
N ASN A 241 -24.12 -8.34 -9.87
CA ASN A 241 -24.84 -7.38 -10.71
C ASN A 241 -23.93 -6.27 -11.26
N GLN A 242 -22.94 -6.66 -12.07
CA GLN A 242 -21.96 -5.76 -12.70
C GLN A 242 -21.04 -4.99 -11.73
N GLY A 243 -20.99 -5.40 -10.45
CA GLY A 243 -19.91 -5.02 -9.55
C GLY A 243 -18.56 -5.51 -10.08
N ARG A 244 -17.56 -4.64 -10.10
CA ARG A 244 -16.24 -4.92 -10.65
C ARG A 244 -15.15 -4.44 -9.69
N VAL A 245 -14.21 -5.32 -9.39
CA VAL A 245 -12.98 -4.98 -8.66
C VAL A 245 -11.80 -5.30 -9.56
N GLU A 246 -10.98 -4.31 -9.91
CA GLU A 246 -9.77 -4.53 -10.73
C GLU A 246 -8.59 -5.04 -9.89
N GLY A 247 -8.51 -4.63 -8.61
CA GLY A 247 -7.63 -5.24 -7.62
C GLY A 247 -8.20 -6.55 -7.05
N GLY A 248 -7.69 -6.96 -5.89
CA GLY A 248 -8.16 -8.13 -5.15
C GLY A 248 -9.18 -7.79 -4.06
N VAL A 249 -10.00 -8.77 -3.70
CA VAL A 249 -10.89 -8.70 -2.53
C VAL A 249 -10.24 -9.48 -1.39
N TRP A 250 -10.01 -8.82 -0.26
CA TRP A 250 -9.42 -9.38 0.95
C TRP A 250 -10.40 -9.22 2.10
N SER A 251 -11.05 -10.32 2.50
CA SER A 251 -12.08 -10.28 3.53
C SER A 251 -11.78 -11.24 4.68
N VAL A 252 -12.01 -10.80 5.92
CA VAL A 252 -12.04 -11.72 7.07
C VAL A 252 -13.34 -12.52 7.07
N GLY A 253 -14.46 -11.88 6.70
CA GLY A 253 -15.73 -12.55 6.45
C GLY A 253 -15.73 -13.35 5.13
N ALA A 254 -16.84 -14.05 4.86
CA ALA A 254 -17.00 -14.81 3.62
C ALA A 254 -17.11 -13.87 2.41
N SER A 255 -16.50 -14.24 1.30
CA SER A 255 -16.62 -13.48 0.04
C SER A 255 -17.25 -14.32 -1.05
N SER A 256 -18.16 -13.73 -1.81
CA SER A 256 -18.86 -14.37 -2.92
C SER A 256 -18.90 -13.46 -4.14
N VAL A 257 -18.57 -14.02 -5.31
CA VAL A 257 -18.67 -13.34 -6.61
C VAL A 257 -19.75 -14.06 -7.41
N THR A 258 -20.82 -13.35 -7.76
CA THR A 258 -21.93 -13.90 -8.54
C THR A 258 -22.03 -13.17 -9.87
N SER A 259 -22.15 -13.91 -10.97
CA SER A 259 -22.27 -13.33 -12.31
C SER A 259 -23.42 -12.32 -12.40
N PRO A 260 -23.26 -11.17 -13.08
CA PRO A 260 -22.08 -10.74 -13.87
C PRO A 260 -21.02 -9.96 -13.07
N GLY A 261 -20.89 -10.19 -11.76
CA GLY A 261 -19.82 -9.60 -10.94
C GLY A 261 -18.43 -10.13 -11.31
N VAL A 262 -17.41 -9.28 -11.24
CA VAL A 262 -16.03 -9.60 -11.63
C VAL A 262 -15.03 -9.10 -10.59
N VAL A 263 -14.09 -9.96 -10.21
CA VAL A 263 -12.93 -9.59 -9.40
C VAL A 263 -11.68 -10.04 -10.13
N LEU A 264 -10.92 -9.11 -10.71
CA LEU A 264 -9.73 -9.44 -11.49
C LEU A 264 -8.59 -9.93 -10.58
N GLY A 265 -8.50 -9.36 -9.37
CA GLY A 265 -7.53 -9.75 -8.35
C GLY A 265 -7.84 -10.96 -7.52
N GLY A 266 -8.86 -11.73 -7.89
CA GLY A 266 -9.29 -12.86 -7.10
C GLY A 266 -9.83 -12.47 -5.72
N VAL A 267 -10.30 -13.48 -5.02
CA VAL A 267 -10.92 -13.38 -3.70
C VAL A 267 -10.06 -14.11 -2.71
N HIS A 268 -9.72 -13.44 -1.62
CA HIS A 268 -8.77 -13.89 -0.63
C HIS A 268 -9.38 -13.80 0.77
N THR A 269 -9.08 -14.79 1.60
CA THR A 269 -9.40 -14.75 3.03
C THR A 269 -8.28 -14.02 3.75
N ALA A 270 -8.62 -12.95 4.46
CA ALA A 270 -7.72 -12.22 5.34
C ALA A 270 -7.80 -12.76 6.78
N THR A 271 -6.68 -12.80 7.49
CA THR A 271 -6.65 -13.18 8.91
C THR A 271 -7.05 -12.04 9.84
N ALA A 272 -6.85 -10.79 9.41
CA ALA A 272 -7.26 -9.58 10.12
C ALA A 272 -7.58 -8.48 9.11
N PRO A 273 -8.49 -7.53 9.43
CA PRO A 273 -8.66 -6.34 8.62
C PRO A 273 -7.43 -5.43 8.73
N PRO A 274 -7.22 -4.49 7.79
CA PRO A 274 -6.24 -3.42 7.96
C PRO A 274 -6.45 -2.70 9.29
N ALA A 275 -5.36 -2.24 9.92
CA ALA A 275 -5.42 -1.51 11.17
C ALA A 275 -6.39 -0.32 11.05
N SER A 276 -7.29 -0.18 12.03
CA SER A 276 -8.23 0.94 12.04
C SER A 276 -7.48 2.25 12.22
N VAL A 277 -7.77 3.23 11.36
CA VAL A 277 -7.34 4.61 11.57
C VAL A 277 -8.19 5.17 12.72
N PRO A 278 -7.60 5.73 13.79
CA PRO A 278 -8.38 6.37 14.85
C PRO A 278 -9.01 7.68 14.37
N TRP A 279 -10.13 8.06 14.98
CA TRP A 279 -10.70 9.39 14.75
C TRP A 279 -9.75 10.48 15.28
N VAL A 280 -9.69 11.62 14.62
CA VAL A 280 -8.93 12.79 15.07
C VAL A 280 -9.89 13.92 15.36
N ASP A 281 -9.95 14.34 16.61
CA ASP A 281 -10.75 15.48 17.06
C ASP A 281 -10.14 16.78 16.52
N VAL A 282 -10.97 17.62 15.87
CA VAL A 282 -10.57 18.96 15.45
C VAL A 282 -11.52 19.95 16.09
N THR A 283 -11.02 20.62 17.14
CA THR A 283 -11.78 21.61 17.91
C THR A 283 -12.05 22.92 17.17
N GLY A 284 -11.38 23.11 16.02
CA GLY A 284 -11.47 24.35 15.24
C GLY A 284 -10.96 25.57 16.01
N ASP A 285 -9.97 25.39 16.91
CA ASP A 285 -9.31 26.51 17.58
C ASP A 285 -8.55 27.36 16.55
N PRO A 286 -8.93 28.64 16.34
CA PRO A 286 -8.21 29.52 15.42
C PRO A 286 -6.72 29.66 15.77
N ALA A 287 -6.32 29.45 17.02
CA ALA A 287 -4.91 29.50 17.43
C ALA A 287 -4.06 28.36 16.83
N SER A 288 -4.67 27.23 16.43
CA SER A 288 -3.95 26.13 15.77
C SER A 288 -3.55 26.46 14.32
N TRP A 289 -4.09 27.54 13.76
CA TRP A 289 -3.83 28.01 12.40
C TRP A 289 -2.68 29.02 12.37
N THR A 290 -1.51 28.60 12.84
CA THR A 290 -0.31 29.44 12.87
C THR A 290 0.00 30.02 11.49
N GLY A 291 0.24 31.32 11.42
CA GLY A 291 0.50 32.02 10.15
C GLY A 291 -0.75 32.49 9.41
N TYR A 292 -1.95 32.24 9.95
CA TYR A 292 -3.19 32.82 9.45
C TYR A 292 -3.57 34.05 10.28
N SER A 293 -3.93 35.13 9.58
CA SER A 293 -4.62 36.29 10.14
C SER A 293 -6.03 35.88 10.56
N ARG A 294 -6.49 36.32 11.73
CA ARG A 294 -7.90 36.14 12.11
C ARG A 294 -8.73 37.26 11.50
N TRP A 295 -9.72 36.91 10.69
CA TRP A 295 -10.71 37.90 10.27
C TRP A 295 -11.58 38.28 11.48
N PRO A 296 -11.77 39.58 11.79
CA PRO A 296 -12.26 40.01 13.09
C PRO A 296 -13.63 39.45 13.46
N SER A 297 -13.82 39.25 14.76
CA SER A 297 -15.10 38.92 15.38
C SER A 297 -16.07 40.10 15.21
N GLY A 298 -16.97 39.99 14.25
CA GLY A 298 -17.97 41.01 13.96
C GLY A 298 -19.19 40.45 13.24
N TRP A 299 -19.48 39.16 13.41
CA TRP A 299 -20.68 38.54 12.85
C TRP A 299 -21.89 39.19 13.49
N ALA A 300 -22.49 40.14 12.77
CA ALA A 300 -23.86 40.50 13.03
C ALA A 300 -24.74 39.43 12.37
N ILE A 301 -25.66 38.88 13.13
CA ILE A 301 -26.82 38.16 12.59
C ILE A 301 -27.67 39.26 11.95
N ASP A 302 -28.01 39.13 10.67
CA ASP A 302 -28.92 40.06 10.03
C ASP A 302 -30.36 39.84 10.51
N ASP A 303 -31.26 40.74 10.13
CA ASP A 303 -32.67 40.69 10.53
C ASP A 303 -33.40 39.45 9.98
N SER A 304 -32.80 38.70 9.04
CA SER A 304 -33.35 37.42 8.55
C SER A 304 -32.93 36.23 9.43
N GLY A 305 -32.15 36.47 10.49
CA GLY A 305 -31.60 35.42 11.32
C GLY A 305 -30.49 34.66 10.60
N GLU A 306 -29.86 35.21 9.55
CA GLU A 306 -28.67 34.62 8.93
C GLU A 306 -27.43 35.37 9.42
N CYS A 307 -26.30 34.69 9.54
CA CYS A 307 -25.03 35.39 9.72
C CYS A 307 -24.73 36.25 8.46
N GLN A 308 -24.76 37.57 8.62
CA GLN A 308 -24.88 38.66 7.62
C GLN A 308 -24.45 38.42 6.15
N HIS A 309 -25.27 39.01 5.25
CA HIS A 309 -25.09 39.38 3.83
C HIS A 309 -24.07 38.59 2.99
N ASN A 310 -24.62 37.64 2.23
CA ASN A 310 -23.95 36.67 1.39
C ASN A 310 -22.95 37.23 0.34
N GLU A 311 -23.18 38.43 -0.21
CA GLU A 311 -22.27 39.06 -1.19
C GLU A 311 -21.00 39.61 -0.50
N TYR A 312 -21.15 40.09 0.73
CA TYR A 312 -20.05 40.64 1.51
C TYR A 312 -18.99 39.58 1.78
N ILE A 313 -19.38 38.36 2.19
CA ILE A 313 -18.42 37.27 2.47
C ILE A 313 -17.59 36.93 1.23
N ARG A 314 -18.21 36.87 0.05
CA ARG A 314 -17.50 36.61 -1.21
C ARG A 314 -16.48 37.70 -1.50
N ASP A 315 -16.88 38.95 -1.40
CA ASP A 315 -16.01 40.08 -1.69
C ASP A 315 -14.84 40.16 -0.69
N GLN A 316 -15.08 39.81 0.57
CA GLN A 316 -14.05 39.71 1.61
C GLN A 316 -13.05 38.59 1.33
N ILE A 317 -13.52 37.38 1.03
CA ILE A 317 -12.65 36.26 0.64
C ILE A 317 -11.80 36.62 -0.59
N ASN A 318 -12.38 37.31 -1.57
CA ASN A 318 -11.70 37.77 -2.78
C ASN A 318 -10.65 38.88 -2.50
N SER A 319 -10.77 39.56 -1.36
CA SER A 319 -9.88 40.66 -0.96
C SER A 319 -8.67 40.19 -0.15
N PHE A 320 -8.72 39.04 0.52
CA PHE A 320 -7.66 38.59 1.42
C PHE A 320 -6.32 38.39 0.69
N THR A 321 -5.26 38.97 1.24
CA THR A 321 -3.89 38.90 0.71
C THR A 321 -2.94 38.09 1.59
N THR A 322 -3.33 37.79 2.84
CA THR A 322 -2.58 36.95 3.78
C THR A 322 -3.44 35.75 4.18
N PRO A 323 -2.85 34.58 4.50
CA PRO A 323 -3.64 33.41 4.91
C PRO A 323 -4.61 33.82 6.02
N THR A 324 -5.89 33.47 5.90
CA THR A 324 -6.93 34.03 6.78
C THR A 324 -7.87 32.96 7.33
N VAL A 325 -8.14 33.00 8.63
CA VAL A 325 -9.15 32.17 9.30
C VAL A 325 -10.40 33.00 9.54
N ILE A 326 -11.51 32.48 9.03
CA ILE A 326 -12.87 32.95 9.24
C ILE A 326 -13.47 32.09 10.35
N ASP A 327 -13.58 32.64 11.56
CA ASP A 327 -14.22 31.96 12.70
C ASP A 327 -15.69 32.39 12.78
N ALA A 328 -16.57 31.62 12.13
CA ALA A 328 -18.02 31.83 12.04
C ALA A 328 -18.83 30.95 13.00
N ARG A 329 -18.20 30.43 14.08
CA ARG A 329 -18.90 29.62 15.09
C ARG A 329 -20.00 30.36 15.83
N GLY A 330 -20.00 31.70 15.79
CA GLY A 330 -21.08 32.54 16.31
C GLY A 330 -22.39 32.47 15.51
N CYS A 331 -22.38 31.90 14.30
CA CYS A 331 -23.51 31.85 13.38
C CYS A 331 -24.59 30.80 13.71
N GLY A 332 -24.51 30.15 14.87
CA GLY A 332 -25.42 29.07 15.23
C GLY A 332 -25.39 27.90 14.24
N TYR A 333 -26.53 27.21 14.11
CA TYR A 333 -26.73 26.09 13.19
C TYR A 333 -28.19 26.05 12.73
N GLU A 334 -28.51 25.29 11.66
CA GLU A 334 -29.90 25.12 11.21
C GLU A 334 -30.80 24.57 12.33
N GLY A 335 -31.89 25.28 12.64
CA GLY A 335 -32.77 24.97 13.76
C GLY A 335 -32.43 25.69 15.08
N SER A 336 -31.28 26.36 15.18
CA SER A 336 -30.95 27.23 16.33
C SER A 336 -31.55 28.64 16.24
N GLY A 337 -32.36 28.91 15.20
CA GLY A 337 -32.88 30.24 14.87
C GLY A 337 -31.93 31.15 14.08
N VAL A 338 -30.69 30.71 13.76
CA VAL A 338 -29.63 31.54 13.15
C VAL A 338 -29.13 31.02 11.78
N GLY A 339 -29.76 29.99 11.21
CA GLY A 339 -29.56 29.59 9.81
C GLY A 339 -28.19 29.02 9.40
N GLY A 340 -27.16 29.03 10.26
CA GLY A 340 -25.80 28.54 9.95
C GLY A 340 -24.98 29.51 9.08
N PHE A 341 -23.75 29.11 8.72
CA PHE A 341 -22.86 29.88 7.85
C PHE A 341 -23.06 29.49 6.38
N LYS A 342 -23.50 30.42 5.53
CA LYS A 342 -23.84 30.14 4.12
C LYS A 342 -22.95 30.90 3.15
N LEU A 343 -22.45 30.19 2.14
CA LEU A 343 -21.84 30.76 0.93
C LEU A 343 -22.88 30.70 -0.19
N LYS A 344 -23.19 31.81 -0.85
CA LYS A 344 -24.11 31.82 -2.01
C LYS A 344 -23.40 31.45 -3.30
N ASN A 345 -24.22 31.25 -4.33
CA ASN A 345 -23.77 31.04 -5.69
C ASN A 345 -22.85 32.18 -6.16
N GLY A 346 -21.77 31.82 -6.86
CA GLY A 346 -20.81 32.78 -7.36
C GLY A 346 -19.37 32.28 -7.30
N THR A 347 -18.45 33.13 -7.76
CA THR A 347 -17.02 32.78 -7.82
C THR A 347 -16.25 33.40 -6.67
N TYR A 348 -15.59 32.54 -5.90
CA TYR A 348 -14.66 32.89 -4.83
C TYR A 348 -13.22 32.72 -5.35
N THR A 349 -12.56 33.85 -5.61
CA THR A 349 -11.20 33.92 -6.13
C THR A 349 -10.20 34.08 -5.00
N LEU A 350 -9.50 33.00 -4.68
CA LEU A 350 -8.52 32.92 -3.60
C LEU A 350 -7.16 33.48 -4.04
N LYS A 351 -6.73 34.58 -3.41
CA LYS A 351 -5.37 35.11 -3.51
C LYS A 351 -4.43 34.54 -2.45
N THR A 352 -4.96 33.81 -1.48
CA THR A 352 -4.26 33.22 -0.35
C THR A 352 -5.03 32.02 0.20
N ASN A 353 -4.48 31.32 1.18
CA ASN A 353 -5.17 30.20 1.85
C ASN A 353 -6.26 30.73 2.78
N VAL A 354 -7.38 30.03 2.85
CA VAL A 354 -8.52 30.43 3.67
C VAL A 354 -9.03 29.24 4.46
N ALA A 355 -9.28 29.42 5.75
CA ALA A 355 -9.94 28.45 6.59
C ALA A 355 -11.26 29.02 7.11
N ILE A 356 -12.32 28.25 7.03
CA ILE A 356 -13.67 28.62 7.47
C ILE A 356 -14.07 27.63 8.55
N ILE A 357 -14.37 28.16 9.74
CA ILE A 357 -14.73 27.37 10.91
C ILE A 357 -16.15 27.78 11.34
N ALA A 358 -17.11 26.87 11.20
CA ALA A 358 -18.49 27.10 11.64
C ALA A 358 -19.17 25.76 11.96
N TYR A 359 -20.14 25.73 12.87
CA TYR A 359 -20.80 24.47 13.23
C TYR A 359 -21.62 23.89 12.06
N ASP A 360 -22.33 24.75 11.33
CA ASP A 360 -23.09 24.42 10.13
C ASP A 360 -22.57 25.29 8.96
N ILE A 361 -22.03 24.65 7.93
CA ILE A 361 -21.53 25.30 6.71
C ILE A 361 -22.38 24.86 5.52
N GLN A 362 -22.98 25.80 4.80
CA GLN A 362 -23.65 25.55 3.54
C GLN A 362 -22.91 26.22 2.38
N ILE A 363 -22.56 25.44 1.36
CA ILE A 363 -21.99 25.93 0.10
C ILE A 363 -23.09 25.88 -0.95
N GLY A 364 -23.55 27.04 -1.39
CA GLY A 364 -24.69 27.21 -2.27
C GLY A 364 -24.49 26.64 -3.68
N ASP A 365 -25.62 26.45 -4.37
CA ASP A 365 -25.66 25.89 -5.72
C ASP A 365 -24.86 26.76 -6.70
N GLY A 366 -24.01 26.15 -7.52
CA GLY A 366 -23.22 26.87 -8.53
C GLY A 366 -22.05 27.69 -7.98
N THR A 367 -21.67 27.51 -6.72
CA THR A 367 -20.46 28.13 -6.16
C THR A 367 -19.18 27.58 -6.81
N THR A 368 -18.27 28.47 -7.22
CA THR A 368 -16.98 28.10 -7.81
C THR A 368 -15.83 28.68 -6.99
N PHE A 369 -14.85 27.87 -6.64
CA PHE A 369 -13.60 28.29 -6.01
C PHE A 369 -12.46 28.23 -7.03
N SER A 370 -11.76 29.34 -7.22
CA SER A 370 -10.64 29.47 -8.15
C SER A 370 -9.48 30.21 -7.51
N SER A 371 -8.25 29.94 -7.96
CA SER A 371 -7.09 30.73 -7.54
C SER A 371 -7.03 32.01 -8.38
N SER A 372 -6.52 33.09 -7.80
CA SER A 372 -6.19 34.31 -8.54
C SER A 372 -5.02 34.11 -9.53
N SER A 373 -4.32 32.97 -9.44
CA SER A 373 -3.20 32.59 -10.29
C SER A 373 -3.33 31.12 -10.68
N SER A 374 -3.18 30.80 -11.96
CA SER A 374 -3.27 29.43 -12.49
C SER A 374 -2.12 28.52 -12.06
N SER A 375 -1.02 29.08 -11.52
CA SER A 375 0.18 28.33 -11.13
C SER A 375 0.40 28.25 -9.61
N THR A 376 -0.40 28.96 -8.81
CA THR A 376 -0.20 29.03 -7.37
C THR A 376 -1.24 28.20 -6.64
N ASP A 377 -0.79 27.14 -5.98
CA ASP A 377 -1.62 26.30 -5.11
C ASP A 377 -2.29 27.12 -4.02
N ARG A 378 -3.59 26.90 -3.83
CA ARG A 378 -4.39 27.50 -2.76
C ARG A 378 -5.08 26.41 -1.97
N ARG A 379 -5.07 26.56 -0.65
CA ARG A 379 -5.69 25.64 0.29
C ARG A 379 -6.91 26.30 0.89
N LEU A 380 -8.04 25.61 0.81
CA LEU A 380 -9.30 26.00 1.40
C LEU A 380 -9.72 24.94 2.41
N HIS A 381 -10.10 25.35 3.61
CA HIS A 381 -10.52 24.41 4.65
C HIS A 381 -11.90 24.79 5.15
N PHE A 382 -12.81 23.82 5.18
CA PHE A 382 -14.13 23.94 5.78
C PHE A 382 -14.19 23.02 6.98
N ILE A 383 -14.25 23.60 8.17
CA ILE A 383 -14.16 22.90 9.43
C ILE A 383 -15.47 23.12 10.20
N SER A 384 -16.25 22.05 10.30
CA SER A 384 -17.27 21.92 11.33
C SER A 384 -16.62 21.18 12.51
N PRO A 385 -16.32 21.86 13.62
CA PRO A 385 -15.47 21.28 14.66
C PRO A 385 -16.23 20.34 15.60
N ASP A 386 -15.51 19.43 16.27
CA ASP A 386 -16.01 18.68 17.43
C ASP A 386 -16.37 19.61 18.58
N THR A 387 -17.36 19.20 19.38
CA THR A 387 -17.75 19.96 20.57
C THR A 387 -16.90 19.63 21.78
N THR A 388 -16.39 18.41 21.85
CA THR A 388 -15.55 17.92 22.93
C THR A 388 -14.37 17.14 22.39
N VAL A 389 -13.21 17.30 23.03
CA VAL A 389 -12.08 16.38 22.84
C VAL A 389 -12.35 15.18 23.71
N SER A 390 -12.44 13.99 23.13
CA SER A 390 -12.87 12.77 23.82
C SER A 390 -11.77 11.71 23.87
N THR A 391 -11.78 10.86 24.89
CA THR A 391 -10.87 9.71 25.01
C THR A 391 -11.67 8.44 25.35
N PRO A 392 -11.73 7.42 24.47
CA PRO A 392 -11.15 7.38 23.12
C PRO A 392 -11.79 8.43 22.19
N THR A 393 -11.01 8.93 21.23
CA THR A 393 -11.48 9.92 20.25
C THR A 393 -12.62 9.34 19.42
N LYS A 394 -13.72 10.08 19.32
CA LYS A 394 -14.88 9.75 18.52
C LYS A 394 -15.49 11.03 17.94
N PRO A 395 -16.10 10.96 16.76
CA PRO A 395 -16.81 12.11 16.22
C PRO A 395 -17.88 12.57 17.19
N ASP A 396 -17.86 13.85 17.56
CA ASP A 396 -18.84 14.46 18.45
C ASP A 396 -19.58 15.61 17.75
N CYS A 397 -20.75 15.28 17.19
CA CYS A 397 -21.56 16.21 16.43
C CYS A 397 -22.41 17.11 17.34
N ARG A 398 -22.20 18.44 17.24
CA ARG A 398 -23.03 19.44 17.95
C ARG A 398 -24.49 19.45 17.49
N ILE A 399 -24.70 19.19 16.21
CA ILE A 399 -25.96 19.45 15.53
C ILE A 399 -26.85 18.23 15.68
N THR A 400 -27.94 18.38 16.44
CA THR A 400 -28.91 17.31 16.73
C THR A 400 -30.25 17.50 16.02
N ALA A 401 -30.41 18.56 15.24
CA ALA A 401 -31.63 18.90 14.49
C ALA A 401 -31.41 18.84 12.97
N GLY A 402 -32.48 18.70 12.18
CA GLY A 402 -32.43 18.93 10.73
C GLY A 402 -31.56 17.95 9.91
N GLY A 403 -31.42 16.69 10.32
CA GLY A 403 -30.62 15.70 9.60
C GLY A 403 -29.12 15.70 9.96
N ASN A 404 -28.72 16.49 10.96
CA ASN A 404 -27.39 16.51 11.58
C ASN A 404 -26.27 16.77 10.56
N TYR A 405 -26.47 17.76 9.70
CA TYR A 405 -25.46 18.17 8.73
C TYR A 405 -24.53 19.21 9.36
N GLY A 406 -23.23 18.91 9.40
CA GLY A 406 -22.23 19.93 9.74
C GLY A 406 -21.76 20.70 8.52
N ILE A 407 -21.76 20.05 7.35
CA ILE A 407 -21.42 20.68 6.08
C ILE A 407 -22.40 20.19 5.01
N ARG A 408 -23.01 21.13 4.28
CA ARG A 408 -23.84 20.88 3.09
C ARG A 408 -23.19 21.54 1.89
N VAL A 409 -22.81 20.75 0.90
CA VAL A 409 -22.38 21.22 -0.41
C VAL A 409 -23.54 21.00 -1.36
N GLU A 410 -24.11 22.07 -1.89
CA GLU A 410 -25.23 21.99 -2.84
C GLU A 410 -24.75 21.52 -4.23
N ALA A 411 -25.67 21.48 -5.18
CA ALA A 411 -25.36 21.08 -6.55
C ALA A 411 -24.40 22.04 -7.26
N ASN A 412 -23.80 21.58 -8.37
CA ASN A 412 -22.99 22.39 -9.28
C ASN A 412 -21.78 23.13 -8.64
N VAL A 413 -21.36 22.74 -7.45
CA VAL A 413 -20.18 23.32 -6.78
C VAL A 413 -18.90 22.85 -7.47
N ARG A 414 -17.96 23.77 -7.70
CA ARG A 414 -16.69 23.49 -8.39
C ARG A 414 -15.48 24.02 -7.61
N VAL A 415 -14.47 23.18 -7.43
CA VAL A 415 -13.15 23.57 -6.90
C VAL A 415 -12.13 23.38 -8.00
N ASN A 416 -11.74 24.48 -8.65
CA ASN A 416 -10.86 24.43 -9.81
C ASN A 416 -9.39 24.42 -9.40
N ALA A 417 -8.58 23.62 -10.09
CA ALA A 417 -7.13 23.68 -9.94
C ALA A 417 -6.61 25.11 -10.22
N PRO A 418 -5.57 25.58 -9.51
CA PRO A 418 -4.78 24.87 -8.50
C PRO A 418 -5.34 24.89 -7.06
N VAL A 419 -6.62 25.25 -6.85
CA VAL A 419 -7.25 25.21 -5.51
C VAL A 419 -7.51 23.78 -5.08
N ALA A 420 -7.29 23.47 -3.80
CA ALA A 420 -7.72 22.24 -3.15
C ALA A 420 -8.47 22.56 -1.86
N ALA A 421 -9.58 21.86 -1.62
CA ALA A 421 -10.49 22.10 -0.52
C ALA A 421 -10.66 20.86 0.38
N MET A 422 -10.53 21.04 1.68
CA MET A 422 -10.78 19.99 2.67
C MET A 422 -12.10 20.22 3.37
N LEU A 423 -12.92 19.18 3.48
CA LEU A 423 -14.09 19.18 4.34
C LEU A 423 -13.83 18.33 5.58
N TYR A 424 -14.05 18.90 6.75
CA TYR A 424 -13.98 18.21 8.02
C TYR A 424 -15.27 18.40 8.80
N SER A 425 -15.89 17.31 9.25
CA SER A 425 -17.02 17.40 10.16
C SER A 425 -17.21 16.13 11.00
N PRO A 426 -17.42 16.25 12.32
CA PRO A 426 -17.89 15.13 13.14
C PRO A 426 -19.38 14.86 12.94
N CYS A 427 -20.06 15.67 12.15
CA CYS A 427 -21.43 15.48 11.72
C CYS A 427 -21.46 14.88 10.31
N ARG A 428 -22.67 14.76 9.73
CA ARG A 428 -22.82 14.35 8.34
C ARG A 428 -22.35 15.45 7.39
N ILE A 429 -21.62 15.07 6.34
CA ILE A 429 -21.35 15.92 5.18
C ILE A 429 -22.29 15.53 4.05
N GLN A 430 -23.06 16.49 3.54
CA GLN A 430 -23.84 16.30 2.32
C GLN A 430 -23.10 16.86 1.11
N MET A 431 -23.15 16.12 0.01
CA MET A 431 -22.53 16.44 -1.26
C MET A 431 -23.60 16.38 -2.35
N GLY A 432 -23.93 17.52 -2.95
CA GLY A 432 -24.96 17.66 -3.99
C GLY A 432 -24.56 17.04 -5.33
N GLY A 433 -25.44 17.18 -6.32
CA GLY A 433 -25.21 16.66 -7.66
C GLY A 433 -24.39 17.54 -8.56
N ASN A 434 -23.83 16.96 -9.63
CA ASN A 434 -23.10 17.68 -10.69
C ASN A 434 -21.91 18.51 -10.18
N LEU A 435 -21.28 18.07 -9.08
CA LEU A 435 -20.16 18.78 -8.47
C LEU A 435 -18.81 18.32 -9.03
N ASN A 436 -17.84 19.21 -8.94
CA ASN A 436 -16.42 18.94 -9.17
C ASN A 436 -15.67 19.35 -7.90
N TRP A 437 -15.40 18.38 -7.03
CA TRP A 437 -14.65 18.63 -5.80
C TRP A 437 -13.20 18.23 -5.98
N ARG A 438 -12.26 19.10 -5.61
CA ARG A 438 -10.83 18.78 -5.57
C ARG A 438 -10.31 18.90 -4.14
N GLY A 439 -9.83 17.80 -3.55
CA GLY A 439 -9.29 17.77 -2.19
C GLY A 439 -9.59 16.48 -1.44
N SER A 440 -9.95 16.58 -0.17
CA SER A 440 -10.24 15.41 0.69
C SER A 440 -11.38 15.67 1.67
N LEU A 441 -12.04 14.59 2.08
CA LEU A 441 -13.14 14.59 3.06
C LEU A 441 -12.75 13.79 4.29
N TYR A 442 -13.08 14.31 5.46
CA TYR A 442 -12.93 13.63 6.73
C TYR A 442 -14.21 13.85 7.55
N ALA A 443 -15.05 12.82 7.65
CA ALA A 443 -16.38 12.97 8.20
C ALA A 443 -16.81 11.82 9.09
N ALA A 444 -17.79 12.06 9.96
CA ALA A 444 -18.47 10.97 10.65
C ALA A 444 -19.37 10.16 9.70
N ALA A 445 -20.08 10.86 8.82
CA ALA A 445 -20.92 10.28 7.79
C ALA A 445 -20.89 11.14 6.54
N VAL A 446 -21.09 10.54 5.36
CA VAL A 446 -21.16 11.28 4.10
C VAL A 446 -22.42 10.88 3.32
N ASN A 447 -23.11 11.85 2.74
CA ASN A 447 -24.28 11.62 1.91
C ASN A 447 -24.12 12.35 0.57
N PHE A 448 -23.93 11.58 -0.51
CA PHE A 448 -23.90 12.11 -1.87
C PHE A 448 -25.29 11.99 -2.49
N THR A 449 -25.88 13.13 -2.85
CA THR A 449 -27.28 13.22 -3.29
C THR A 449 -27.38 13.59 -4.77
N GLY A 450 -27.75 12.59 -5.60
CA GLY A 450 -28.21 12.75 -6.99
C GLY A 450 -27.16 13.26 -8.00
N GLY A 451 -27.28 12.88 -9.27
CA GLY A 451 -26.39 13.34 -10.35
C GLY A 451 -24.93 12.85 -10.24
N THR A 452 -24.09 13.25 -11.19
CA THR A 452 -22.68 12.83 -11.26
C THR A 452 -21.82 13.67 -10.32
N GLN A 453 -21.05 13.05 -9.42
CA GLN A 453 -20.04 13.77 -8.63
C GLN A 453 -18.63 13.40 -9.08
N ASN A 454 -17.86 14.39 -9.55
CA ASN A 454 -16.45 14.19 -9.86
C ASN A 454 -15.62 14.64 -8.66
N PHE A 455 -14.85 13.71 -8.11
CA PHE A 455 -13.99 13.96 -6.97
C PHE A 455 -12.53 13.77 -7.36
N PHE A 456 -11.72 14.81 -7.27
CA PHE A 456 -10.30 14.78 -7.58
C PHE A 456 -9.53 14.81 -6.27
N TYR A 457 -8.92 13.67 -5.91
CA TYR A 457 -8.16 13.62 -4.68
C TYR A 457 -6.94 14.54 -4.75
N GLU A 458 -6.82 15.44 -3.77
CA GLU A 458 -5.60 16.18 -3.50
C GLU A 458 -5.32 16.06 -1.99
N PRO A 459 -4.12 15.65 -1.57
CA PRO A 459 -3.80 15.53 -0.15
C PRO A 459 -3.94 16.90 0.53
N MET A 460 -4.68 16.91 1.64
CA MET A 460 -4.86 18.06 2.51
C MET A 460 -4.61 17.64 3.96
N SER A 461 -4.02 18.53 4.75
CA SER A 461 -3.90 18.40 6.20
C SER A 461 -4.62 19.55 6.87
N ILE A 462 -4.99 19.36 8.15
CA ILE A 462 -5.48 20.43 9.01
C ILE A 462 -4.35 20.84 9.95
N PRO A 463 -3.93 22.12 9.94
CA PRO A 463 -2.93 22.65 10.87
C PRO A 463 -3.28 22.34 12.33
N GLY A 464 -2.31 21.82 13.08
CA GLY A 464 -2.47 21.45 14.49
C GLY A 464 -3.17 20.10 14.73
N SER A 465 -3.50 19.34 13.68
CA SER A 465 -4.06 17.99 13.80
C SER A 465 -3.08 16.91 13.32
N SER A 466 -3.30 15.67 13.75
CA SER A 466 -2.61 14.49 13.21
C SER A 466 -3.21 13.99 11.89
N ILE A 467 -4.20 14.68 11.32
CA ILE A 467 -4.72 14.36 9.98
C ILE A 467 -3.66 14.78 8.97
N SER A 468 -2.79 13.84 8.63
CA SER A 468 -1.80 14.02 7.57
C SER A 468 -2.44 13.70 6.22
N GLY A 469 -2.54 14.70 5.34
CA GLY A 469 -2.82 14.46 3.93
C GLY A 469 -1.69 13.62 3.35
N GLY A 470 -1.98 12.37 3.02
CA GLY A 470 -1.00 11.31 2.75
C GLY A 470 0.22 11.79 1.97
N GLY A 471 1.34 11.93 2.68
CA GLY A 471 2.66 12.06 2.12
C GLY A 471 3.19 10.68 1.79
N GLY A 472 2.84 10.17 0.62
CA GLY A 472 3.34 8.89 0.13
C GLY A 472 2.44 8.32 -0.94
N GLY A 473 2.75 8.64 -2.20
CA GLY A 473 2.22 7.89 -3.34
C GLY A 473 2.77 6.46 -3.29
N GLY A 474 2.13 5.60 -2.50
CA GLY A 474 2.28 4.17 -2.65
C GLY A 474 1.55 3.79 -3.94
N THR A 475 2.30 3.42 -4.97
CA THR A 475 1.73 2.71 -6.12
C THR A 475 1.02 1.47 -5.59
N THR A 476 -0.25 1.32 -5.90
CA THR A 476 -0.99 0.04 -5.75
C THR A 476 -0.31 -0.98 -6.66
N GLY A 477 0.73 -1.62 -6.15
CA GLY A 477 1.21 -2.87 -6.71
C GLY A 477 0.22 -3.98 -6.36
N PRO A 478 0.19 -5.08 -7.14
CA PRO A 478 -0.33 -6.35 -6.61
C PRO A 478 0.38 -6.58 -5.26
N GLY A 479 -0.37 -6.98 -4.23
CA GLY A 479 0.06 -6.94 -2.83
C GLY A 479 1.55 -7.19 -2.56
N GLY A 480 2.12 -6.47 -1.60
CA GLY A 480 3.51 -6.64 -1.22
C GLY A 480 3.85 -8.11 -0.96
N ILE A 481 4.92 -8.60 -1.59
CA ILE A 481 5.43 -9.94 -1.30
C ILE A 481 5.92 -9.94 0.15
N GLY A 482 5.28 -10.73 1.01
CA GLY A 482 5.58 -10.85 2.44
C GLY A 482 6.90 -11.60 2.69
N PRO A 483 7.30 -11.82 3.95
CA PRO A 483 8.53 -12.54 4.28
C PRO A 483 8.46 -14.01 3.82
N ALA A 484 9.62 -14.63 3.58
CA ALA A 484 9.69 -16.04 3.21
C ALA A 484 9.05 -16.91 4.31
N THR A 485 8.11 -17.76 3.92
CA THR A 485 7.41 -18.70 4.81
C THR A 485 8.06 -20.08 4.85
N SER A 486 8.86 -20.39 3.84
CA SER A 486 9.65 -21.61 3.76
C SER A 486 10.90 -21.32 2.96
N TYR A 487 12.04 -21.83 3.44
CA TYR A 487 13.32 -21.84 2.74
C TYR A 487 13.82 -23.29 2.70
N ARG A 488 14.13 -23.80 1.51
CA ARG A 488 14.60 -25.18 1.33
C ARG A 488 15.76 -25.21 0.36
N ASP A 489 16.81 -25.89 0.75
CA ASP A 489 17.86 -26.32 -0.16
C ASP A 489 17.34 -27.50 -0.97
N GLY A 490 17.36 -27.37 -2.29
CA GLY A 490 17.14 -28.49 -3.20
C GLY A 490 18.34 -29.43 -3.16
N ALA A 491 18.09 -30.73 -3.25
CA ALA A 491 19.17 -31.68 -3.55
C ALA A 491 19.80 -31.30 -4.91
N PRO A 492 21.14 -31.40 -5.05
CA PRO A 492 21.86 -31.07 -6.28
C PRO A 492 21.39 -31.90 -7.47
#